data_AF-A0A831P4Z8-F1
#
_entry.id   AF-A0A831P4Z8-F1
#
_cell.length_a   1.000
_cell.length_b   1.000
_cell.length_c   1.000
_cell.angle_alpha   90.00
_cell.angle_beta   90.00
_cell.angle_gamma   90.00
#
_symmetry.space_group_name_H-M   'P 1'
#
loop_
_entity.id
_entity.type
_entity.pdbx_description
1 polymer ?
#
loop_
_entity_poly.entity_id
_entity_poly.type
_entity_poly.pdbx_seq_one_letter_code
_entity_poly.pdbx_strand_id
1 'polypeptide(L)'
;NGAFPASNLNASYGLSPKADITGKYVDNVAVAGGTGVISITFKNNLGGSPSANATILTFTPSTTNGAIAWACGYAPGGSGTTVPSKYLPANCR
;
A
#
# COMPACT_ATOMS: atom_id res chain seq x y z
N ASN A 1 0.84 -7.69 20.16
CA ASN A 1 -0.51 -7.24 20.58
C ASN A 1 -1.67 -7.90 19.83
N GLY A 2 -1.45 -8.85 18.90
CA GLY A 2 -2.55 -9.56 18.23
C GLY A 2 -3.52 -8.68 17.40
N ALA A 3 -3.19 -7.41 17.23
CA ALA A 3 -4.02 -6.40 16.60
C ALA A 3 -3.13 -5.34 15.92
N PHE A 4 -3.65 -4.70 14.88
CA PHE A 4 -3.00 -3.58 14.24
C PHE A 4 -3.06 -2.33 15.15
N PRO A 5 -1.96 -1.57 15.30
CA PRO A 5 -1.96 -0.28 15.99
C PRO A 5 -3.07 0.65 15.48
N ALA A 6 -3.80 1.30 16.39
CA ALA A 6 -4.88 2.23 16.01
C ALA A 6 -4.37 3.56 15.41
N SER A 7 -3.12 3.91 15.68
CA SER A 7 -2.48 5.14 15.17
C SER A 7 -2.14 5.03 13.68
N ASN A 8 -2.33 6.13 12.95
CA ASN A 8 -1.92 6.26 11.54
C ASN A 8 -0.43 6.62 11.36
N LEU A 9 0.36 6.61 12.44
CA LEU A 9 1.80 6.88 12.39
C LEU A 9 2.56 5.58 12.09
N ASN A 10 3.38 5.60 11.04
CA ASN A 10 4.31 4.51 10.72
C ASN A 10 5.20 4.09 11.91
N ALA A 11 5.56 5.03 12.79
CA ALA A 11 6.33 4.76 14.00
C ALA A 11 5.63 3.77 14.95
N SER A 12 4.29 3.71 14.95
CA SER A 12 3.52 2.71 15.72
C SER A 12 3.71 1.28 15.20
N TYR A 13 4.23 1.13 13.98
CA TYR A 13 4.65 -0.12 13.37
C TYR A 13 6.18 -0.32 13.40
N GLY A 14 6.93 0.57 14.05
CA GLY A 14 8.40 0.53 14.09
C GLY A 14 9.06 0.94 12.76
N LEU A 15 8.33 1.63 11.89
CA LEU A 15 8.81 2.10 10.59
C LEU A 15 9.18 3.59 10.63
N SER A 16 10.05 4.02 9.72
CA SER A 16 10.34 5.43 9.48
C SER A 16 9.08 6.23 9.13
N PRO A 17 9.06 7.56 9.38
CA PRO A 17 7.98 8.44 8.92
C PRO A 17 7.64 8.21 7.45
N LYS A 18 6.35 8.28 7.08
CA LYS A 18 5.88 7.92 5.73
C LYS A 18 6.61 8.68 4.62
N ALA A 19 6.92 9.95 4.88
CA ALA A 19 7.59 10.85 3.95
C ALA A 19 9.08 10.54 3.76
N ASP A 20 9.67 9.70 4.62
CA ASP A 20 11.07 9.29 4.53
C ASP A 20 11.21 7.97 3.74
N ILE A 21 10.12 7.22 3.58
CA ILE A 21 10.09 5.99 2.77
C ILE A 21 9.80 6.36 1.32
N THR A 22 10.84 6.75 0.60
CA THR A 22 10.76 7.26 -0.77
C THR A 22 11.64 6.49 -1.75
N GLY A 23 11.44 6.70 -3.05
CA GLY A 23 12.29 6.14 -4.10
C GLY A 23 12.21 6.95 -5.39
N LYS A 24 12.84 6.45 -6.47
CA LYS A 24 12.84 7.13 -7.77
C LYS A 24 11.42 7.47 -8.28
N TYR A 25 10.48 6.55 -8.05
CA TYR A 25 9.08 6.66 -8.46
C TYR A 25 8.08 6.61 -7.29
N VAL A 26 8.55 6.32 -6.07
CA VAL A 26 7.72 6.27 -4.87
C VAL A 26 7.83 7.60 -4.13
N ASP A 27 6.68 8.21 -3.88
CA ASP A 27 6.54 9.48 -3.17
C ASP A 27 6.56 9.26 -1.66
N ASN A 28 5.74 8.33 -1.16
CA ASN A 28 5.70 7.95 0.25
C ASN A 28 5.05 6.57 0.45
N VAL A 29 5.32 5.95 1.61
CA VAL A 29 4.67 4.70 2.03
C VAL A 29 4.05 4.86 3.41
N ALA A 30 2.74 4.67 3.51
CA ALA A 30 1.98 4.82 4.75
C ALA A 30 1.35 3.50 5.18
N VAL A 31 1.22 3.28 6.49
CA VAL A 31 0.43 2.17 7.06
C VAL A 31 -0.77 2.73 7.80
N ALA A 32 -1.97 2.30 7.41
CA ALA A 32 -3.21 2.75 8.02
C ALA A 32 -3.38 2.18 9.44
N GLY A 33 -3.80 3.03 10.36
CA GLY A 33 -4.18 2.64 11.71
C GLY A 33 -5.41 1.74 11.71
N GLY A 34 -5.46 0.81 12.65
CA GLY A 34 -6.56 -0.14 12.89
C GLY A 34 -6.70 -1.25 11.84
N THR A 35 -6.30 -1.00 10.59
CA THR A 35 -6.44 -1.94 9.47
C THR A 35 -5.12 -2.52 9.00
N GLY A 36 -4.00 -1.83 9.19
CA GLY A 36 -2.68 -2.29 8.72
C GLY A 36 -2.49 -2.21 7.20
N VAL A 37 -3.41 -1.59 6.45
CA VAL A 37 -3.29 -1.43 5.00
C VAL A 37 -2.05 -0.60 4.68
N ILE A 38 -1.17 -1.12 3.82
CA ILE A 38 0.01 -0.42 3.34
C ILE A 38 -0.33 0.26 2.03
N SER A 39 -0.09 1.58 1.93
CA SER A 39 -0.33 2.39 0.75
C SER A 39 0.98 2.96 0.22
N ILE A 40 1.32 2.62 -1.01
CA ILE A 40 2.45 3.15 -1.75
C ILE A 40 1.93 4.22 -2.70
N THR A 41 2.28 5.48 -2.45
CA THR A 41 1.92 6.59 -3.34
C THR A 41 3.03 6.78 -4.37
N PHE A 42 2.67 6.79 -5.65
CA PHE A 42 3.60 7.02 -6.74
C PHE A 42 3.76 8.51 -7.04
N LYS A 43 4.94 8.89 -7.53
CA LYS A 43 5.26 10.26 -7.94
C LYS A 43 4.54 10.65 -9.24
N ASN A 44 4.67 11.92 -9.62
CA ASN A 44 4.08 12.47 -10.85
C ASN A 44 4.93 12.25 -12.12
N ASN A 45 5.92 11.35 -12.09
CA ASN A 45 6.88 11.12 -13.17
C ASN A 45 6.86 9.68 -13.73
N LEU A 46 5.79 8.92 -13.51
CA LEU A 46 5.62 7.59 -14.12
C LEU A 46 5.10 7.66 -15.55
N GLY A 47 4.16 8.58 -15.82
CA GLY A 47 3.49 8.72 -17.11
C GLY A 47 2.46 7.63 -17.39
N GLY A 48 2.21 7.34 -18.67
CA GLY A 48 1.23 6.35 -19.13
C GLY A 48 -0.08 6.95 -19.68
N SER A 49 -0.90 6.10 -20.30
CA SER A 49 -2.26 6.43 -20.79
C SER A 49 -3.18 5.22 -20.66
N PRO A 50 -4.10 5.16 -19.67
CA PRO A 50 -4.33 6.17 -18.63
C PRO A 50 -3.08 6.41 -17.78
N SER A 51 -2.97 7.60 -17.19
CA SER A 51 -1.80 7.99 -16.39
C SER A 51 -1.66 7.12 -15.14
N ALA A 52 -0.42 6.79 -14.78
CA ALA A 52 -0.05 6.17 -13.49
C ALA A 52 0.53 7.19 -12.48
N ASN A 53 0.57 8.47 -12.83
CA ASN A 53 1.06 9.52 -11.93
C ASN A 53 0.14 9.69 -10.71
N ALA A 54 0.73 9.93 -9.54
CA ALA A 54 0.01 10.12 -8.27
C ALA A 54 -1.00 9.00 -7.93
N THR A 55 -0.80 7.81 -8.49
CA THR A 55 -1.63 6.65 -8.18
C THR A 55 -1.13 5.93 -6.93
N ILE A 56 -1.97 5.08 -6.36
CA ILE A 56 -1.70 4.37 -5.11
C ILE A 56 -1.79 2.87 -5.39
N LEU A 57 -0.76 2.12 -5.00
CA LEU A 57 -0.81 0.67 -4.86
C LEU A 57 -0.99 0.32 -3.38
N THR A 58 -1.90 -0.59 -3.08
CA THR A 58 -2.20 -1.03 -1.73
C THR A 58 -1.85 -2.50 -1.51
N PHE A 59 -1.47 -2.83 -0.28
CA PHE A 59 -1.46 -4.18 0.25
C PHE A 59 -2.43 -4.23 1.42
N THR A 60 -3.48 -5.04 1.31
CA THR A 60 -4.52 -5.20 2.32
C THR A 60 -4.28 -6.48 3.11
N PRO A 61 -4.04 -6.40 4.43
CA PRO A 61 -3.81 -7.59 5.22
C PRO A 61 -5.12 -8.29 5.57
N SER A 62 -5.06 -9.60 5.72
CA SER A 62 -6.07 -10.43 6.38
C SER A 62 -5.37 -11.28 7.43
N THR A 63 -5.89 -11.27 8.65
CA THR A 63 -5.34 -12.05 9.76
C THR A 63 -5.99 -13.43 9.80
N THR A 64 -5.17 -14.47 9.86
CA THR A 64 -5.59 -15.85 10.15
C THR A 64 -4.95 -16.31 11.46
N ASN A 65 -5.25 -17.53 11.92
CA ASN A 65 -4.63 -18.08 13.12
C ASN A 65 -3.11 -18.21 12.94
N GLY A 66 -2.37 -17.24 13.48
CA GLY A 66 -0.90 -17.23 13.51
C GLY A 66 -0.21 -16.68 12.26
N ALA A 67 -0.94 -16.16 11.27
CA ALA A 67 -0.35 -15.61 10.05
C ALA A 67 -1.10 -14.37 9.56
N ILE A 68 -0.42 -13.60 8.70
CA ILE A 68 -1.00 -12.47 7.98
C ILE A 68 -0.85 -12.78 6.49
N ALA A 69 -1.97 -12.86 5.78
CA ALA A 69 -2.01 -12.88 4.32
C ALA A 69 -2.19 -11.46 3.78
N TRP A 70 -1.68 -11.19 2.58
CA TRP A 70 -1.78 -9.88 1.96
C TRP A 70 -2.39 -9.97 0.56
N ALA A 71 -3.46 -9.23 0.33
CA ALA A 71 -4.00 -8.99 -1.00
C ALA A 71 -3.31 -7.76 -1.60
N CYS A 72 -2.68 -7.92 -2.75
CA CYS A 72 -2.07 -6.82 -3.49
C CYS A 72 -3.06 -6.21 -4.47
N GLY A 73 -3.14 -4.89 -4.55
CA GLY A 73 -3.84 -4.23 -5.65
C GLY A 73 -5.32 -4.56 -5.71
N TYR A 74 -5.75 -5.11 -6.85
CA TYR A 74 -7.11 -5.56 -7.14
C TYR A 74 -7.31 -7.06 -6.91
N ALA A 75 -6.29 -7.79 -6.44
CA ALA A 75 -6.44 -9.19 -6.09
C ALA A 75 -7.55 -9.37 -5.04
N PRO A 76 -8.21 -10.55 -4.95
CA PRO A 76 -9.30 -10.78 -4.02
C PRO A 76 -8.97 -10.35 -2.58
N GLY A 77 -9.81 -9.50 -2.00
CA GLY A 77 -9.60 -8.90 -0.67
C GLY A 77 -8.79 -7.59 -0.67
N GLY A 78 -8.26 -7.16 -1.81
CA GLY A 78 -7.59 -5.88 -2.00
C GLY A 78 -8.57 -4.71 -2.12
N SER A 79 -8.16 -3.54 -1.67
CA SER A 79 -8.96 -2.30 -1.79
C SER A 79 -8.08 -1.05 -1.78
N GLY A 80 -8.57 0.05 -2.35
CA GLY A 80 -7.90 1.36 -2.30
C GLY A 80 -6.80 1.59 -3.35
N THR A 81 -6.49 0.60 -4.20
CA THR A 81 -5.57 0.79 -5.32
C THR A 81 -6.19 1.62 -6.44
N THR A 82 -5.44 2.59 -6.94
CA THR A 82 -5.83 3.47 -8.06
C THR A 82 -4.90 3.35 -9.27
N VAL A 83 -3.82 2.56 -9.16
CA VAL A 83 -2.94 2.25 -10.29
C VAL A 83 -3.75 1.50 -11.36
N PRO A 84 -3.76 1.94 -12.62
CA PRO A 84 -4.47 1.21 -13.67
C PRO A 84 -4.00 -0.25 -13.77
N SER A 85 -4.95 -1.20 -13.80
CA SER A 85 -4.68 -2.64 -13.73
C SER A 85 -3.65 -3.15 -14.74
N LYS A 86 -3.57 -2.53 -15.93
CA LYS A 86 -2.56 -2.87 -16.95
C LYS A 86 -1.10 -2.64 -16.53
N TYR A 87 -0.87 -1.80 -15.52
CA TYR A 87 0.46 -1.53 -14.97
C TYR A 87 0.78 -2.40 -13.76
N LEU A 88 -0.17 -3.20 -13.29
CA LEU A 88 0.02 -4.08 -12.15
C LEU A 88 0.55 -5.45 -12.59
N PRO A 89 1.48 -6.04 -11.81
CA PRO A 89 1.85 -7.44 -11.94
C PRO A 89 0.64 -8.36 -11.82
N ALA A 90 0.72 -9.57 -12.38
CA ALA A 90 -0.40 -10.51 -12.40
C ALA A 90 -0.99 -10.83 -11.02
N ASN A 91 -0.17 -10.85 -9.98
CA ASN A 91 -0.58 -11.11 -8.59
C ASN A 91 -1.25 -9.92 -7.89
N CYS A 92 -1.33 -8.77 -8.54
CA CYS A 92 -1.94 -7.54 -8.01
C CYS A 92 -3.15 -7.08 -8.84
N ARG A 93 -3.59 -7.88 -9.81
CA ARG A 93 -4.71 -7.58 -10.70
C ARG A 93 -5.98 -8.30 -10.29
#